data_AF-A0A098F189-F1
#
_entry.id   AF-A0A098F189-F1
#
_cell.length_a   1.000
_cell.length_b   1.000
_cell.length_c   1.000
_cell.angle_alpha   90.00
_cell.angle_beta   90.00
_cell.angle_gamma   90.00
#
_symmetry.space_group_name_H-M   'P 1'
#
loop_
_entity.id
_entity.type
_entity.pdbx_description
1 polymer ?
#
loop_
_entity_poly.entity_id
_entity_poly.type
_entity_poly.pdbx_seq_one_letter_code
_entity_poly.pdbx_strand_id
1 'polypeptide(L)'
;MAKKWGHSLRKWISIKMDLPQDVTMDLPRITMIGQIHIYIENHRGLLTFTDRELRLLLKKGQLLIKGKAFVIKTILPEEILLEGKIDQVVYINEETGGSK
;
A
#
# COMPACT_ATOMS: atom_id res chain seq x y z
N MET A 1 -8.95 -38.08 -17.96
CA MET A 1 -8.72 -37.25 -16.77
C MET A 1 -8.62 -35.76 -17.13
N ALA A 2 -9.71 -35.10 -17.57
CA ALA A 2 -9.71 -33.69 -17.97
C ALA A 2 -10.97 -32.90 -17.53
N LYS A 3 -11.72 -33.41 -16.54
CA LYS A 3 -12.98 -32.79 -16.06
C LYS A 3 -12.86 -31.97 -14.77
N LYS A 4 -11.69 -31.92 -14.12
CA LYS A 4 -11.49 -31.20 -12.83
C LYS A 4 -10.95 -29.76 -12.94
N TRP A 5 -10.45 -29.34 -14.10
CA TRP A 5 -9.88 -27.99 -14.27
C TRP A 5 -10.92 -26.89 -14.54
N GLY A 6 -12.04 -27.22 -15.21
CA GLY A 6 -13.06 -26.22 -15.59
C GLY A 6 -13.91 -25.70 -14.43
N HIS A 7 -14.01 -26.44 -13.31
CA HIS A 7 -14.86 -26.06 -12.19
C HIS A 7 -14.20 -24.99 -11.29
N SER A 8 -12.87 -25.01 -11.18
CA SER A 8 -12.12 -23.98 -10.46
C SER A 8 -12.18 -22.65 -11.22
N LEU A 9 -12.09 -22.66 -12.56
CA LEU A 9 -12.13 -21.43 -13.37
C LEU A 9 -13.48 -20.71 -13.30
N ARG A 10 -14.60 -21.44 -13.23
CA ARG A 10 -15.95 -20.87 -13.08
C ARG A 10 -16.15 -20.18 -11.72
N LYS A 11 -15.49 -20.66 -10.66
CA LYS A 11 -15.53 -20.03 -9.33
C LYS A 11 -14.73 -18.72 -9.29
N TRP A 12 -13.63 -18.62 -10.06
CA TRP A 12 -12.85 -17.39 -10.21
C TRP A 12 -13.59 -16.30 -10.98
N ILE A 13 -14.44 -16.65 -11.95
CA ILE A 13 -15.21 -15.69 -12.76
C ILE A 13 -16.40 -15.11 -11.95
N SER A 14 -17.03 -15.90 -11.08
CA SER A 14 -18.12 -15.43 -10.21
C SER A 14 -17.67 -14.43 -9.13
N ILE A 15 -16.38 -14.38 -8.79
CA ILE A 15 -15.81 -13.47 -7.77
C ILE A 15 -15.45 -12.10 -8.39
N LYS A 16 -15.28 -12.01 -9.71
CA LYS A 16 -14.90 -10.78 -10.42
C LYS A 16 -16.02 -9.76 -10.61
N MET A 17 -17.26 -10.06 -10.22
CA MET A 17 -18.39 -9.15 -10.49
C MET A 17 -18.67 -8.11 -9.38
N ASP A 18 -18.18 -8.30 -8.15
CA ASP A 18 -18.51 -7.41 -7.01
C ASP A 18 -17.29 -6.93 -6.19
N LEU A 19 -16.06 -7.07 -6.71
CA LEU A 19 -14.89 -6.57 -5.99
C LEU A 19 -14.73 -5.04 -6.18
N PRO A 20 -14.57 -4.27 -5.08
CA PRO A 20 -14.23 -2.86 -5.14
C PRO A 20 -13.04 -2.58 -6.07
N GLN A 21 -13.09 -1.50 -6.86
CA GLN A 21 -12.12 -1.24 -7.91
C GLN A 21 -10.68 -1.12 -7.38
N ASP A 22 -10.48 -0.65 -6.15
CA ASP A 22 -9.18 -0.51 -5.48
C ASP A 22 -8.44 -1.84 -5.30
N VAL A 23 -9.16 -2.94 -5.04
CA VAL A 23 -8.59 -4.30 -4.94
C VAL A 23 -8.08 -4.77 -6.30
N THR A 24 -8.81 -4.45 -7.37
CA THR A 24 -8.39 -4.82 -8.73
C THR A 24 -7.27 -3.94 -9.28
N MET A 25 -7.17 -2.70 -8.81
CA MET A 25 -6.19 -1.71 -9.27
C MET A 25 -4.89 -1.71 -8.47
N ASP A 26 -4.80 -2.48 -7.38
CA ASP A 26 -3.60 -2.61 -6.54
C ASP A 26 -3.18 -1.23 -5.99
N LEU A 27 -4.18 -0.46 -5.53
CA LEU A 27 -3.98 0.86 -4.96
C LEU A 27 -3.53 0.75 -3.50
N PRO A 28 -2.63 1.65 -3.03
CA PRO A 28 -2.32 1.73 -1.62
C PRO A 28 -3.55 2.18 -0.83
N ARG A 29 -3.87 1.44 0.22
CA ARG A 29 -4.92 1.82 1.17
C ARG A 29 -4.25 2.45 2.39
N ILE A 30 -4.71 3.64 2.75
CA ILE A 30 -4.17 4.42 3.87
C ILE A 30 -5.32 4.71 4.83
N THR A 31 -5.20 4.22 6.06
CA THR A 31 -6.15 4.48 7.14
C THR A 31 -5.44 5.25 8.24
N MET A 32 -5.96 6.40 8.63
CA MET A 32 -5.33 7.29 9.62
C MET A 32 -6.31 7.60 10.76
N ILE A 33 -5.85 7.48 12.00
CA ILE A 33 -6.64 7.80 13.21
C ILE A 33 -5.99 8.99 13.90
N GLY A 34 -6.62 10.15 13.76
CA GLY A 34 -6.05 11.42 14.20
C GLY A 34 -4.66 11.63 13.59
N GLN A 35 -3.77 12.32 14.29
CA GLN A 35 -2.38 12.52 13.89
C GLN A 35 -1.42 11.52 14.53
N ILE A 36 -1.92 10.40 15.07
CA ILE A 36 -1.13 9.54 15.97
C ILE A 36 -0.92 8.10 15.46
N HIS A 37 -1.80 7.60 14.58
CA HIS A 37 -1.69 6.28 13.97
C HIS A 37 -1.98 6.35 12.48
N ILE A 38 -1.17 5.64 11.70
CA ILE A 38 -1.41 5.44 10.26
C ILE A 38 -1.10 3.99 9.89
N TYR A 39 -2.04 3.38 9.19
CA TYR A 39 -1.97 2.04 8.64
C TYR A 39 -1.91 2.12 7.12
N ILE A 40 -0.90 1.50 6.53
CA ILE A 40 -0.65 1.52 5.09
C ILE A 40 -0.63 0.08 4.59
N GLU A 41 -1.44 -0.22 3.59
CA GLU A 41 -1.50 -1.51 2.90
C GLU A 41 -1.09 -1.36 1.42
N ASN A 42 -0.77 -2.47 0.77
CA ASN A 42 -0.32 -2.57 -0.62
C ASN A 42 0.94 -1.73 -0.92
N HIS A 43 1.88 -1.65 0.04
CA HIS A 43 3.22 -1.14 -0.24
C HIS A 43 4.10 -2.22 -0.89
N ARG A 44 5.07 -1.82 -1.70
CA ARG A 44 6.05 -2.71 -2.37
C ARG A 44 7.41 -2.77 -1.67
N GLY A 45 7.58 -2.01 -0.59
CA GLY A 45 8.74 -2.11 0.28
C GLY A 45 8.96 -0.85 1.12
N LEU A 46 9.78 -1.00 2.15
CA LEU A 46 10.25 0.09 2.99
C LEU A 46 11.55 0.67 2.41
N LEU A 47 11.54 1.93 1.98
CA LEU A 47 12.72 2.61 1.42
C LEU A 47 13.52 3.35 2.49
N THR A 48 12.84 4.00 3.45
CA THR A 48 13.48 4.77 4.51
C THR A 48 12.63 4.75 5.76
N PHE A 49 13.27 4.59 6.91
CA PHE A 49 12.62 4.73 8.22
C PHE A 49 13.55 5.42 9.20
N THR A 50 13.03 6.47 9.85
CA THR A 50 13.67 7.22 10.93
C THR A 50 12.59 7.65 11.93
N ASP A 51 12.99 8.29 13.02
CA ASP A 51 12.05 8.88 13.99
C ASP A 51 11.22 10.04 13.44
N ARG A 52 11.50 10.53 12.21
CA ARG A 52 10.82 11.68 11.58
C ARG A 52 10.31 11.45 10.16
N GLU A 53 10.65 10.31 9.57
CA GLU A 53 10.35 10.00 8.17
C GLU A 53 10.11 8.51 7.98
N LEU A 54 9.04 8.20 7.27
CA LEU A 54 8.76 6.88 6.70
C LEU A 54 8.57 7.05 5.20
N ARG A 55 9.31 6.29 4.39
CA ARG A 55 9.21 6.31 2.92
C ARG A 55 8.95 4.90 2.42
N LEU A 56 7.85 4.72 1.72
CA LEU A 56 7.40 3.43 1.19
C LEU A 56 7.41 3.45 -0.33
N LEU A 57 7.91 2.38 -0.92
CA LEU A 57 7.74 2.13 -2.35
C LEU A 57 6.30 1.69 -2.59
N LEU A 58 5.66 2.27 -3.60
CA LEU A 58 4.34 1.85 -4.06
C LEU A 58 4.47 1.25 -5.47
N LYS A 59 3.37 0.68 -5.99
CA LYS A 59 3.32 0.23 -7.39
C LYS A 59 3.62 1.36 -8.37
N LYS A 60 3.17 2.58 -8.06
CA LYS A 60 3.37 3.79 -8.86
C LYS A 60 3.90 4.89 -7.94
N GLY A 61 5.18 5.20 -8.05
CA GLY A 61 5.82 6.19 -7.20
C GLY A 61 5.98 5.71 -5.76
N GLN A 62 5.91 6.65 -4.82
CA GLN A 62 6.30 6.42 -3.43
C GLN A 62 5.38 7.18 -2.47
N LEU A 63 5.22 6.66 -1.26
CA LEU A 63 4.53 7.33 -0.17
C LEU A 63 5.55 7.86 0.83
N LEU A 64 5.55 9.17 1.06
CA LEU A 64 6.37 9.83 2.06
C LEU A 64 5.48 10.28 3.22
N ILE A 65 5.84 9.87 4.42
CA ILE A 65 5.21 10.30 5.67
C ILE A 65 6.27 11.03 6.49
N LYS A 66 5.94 12.25 6.93
CA LYS A 66 6.82 13.10 7.75
C LYS A 66 6.16 13.41 9.09
N GLY A 67 6.96 13.47 10.13
CA GLY A 67 6.46 13.66 11.48
C GLY A 67 7.52 13.56 12.56
N LYS A 68 7.12 13.08 13.74
CA LYS A 68 7.97 12.98 14.92
C LYS A 68 7.68 11.72 15.73
N ALA A 69 8.72 11.21 16.38
CA ALA A 69 8.66 10.05 17.28
C ALA A 69 8.04 8.81 16.60
N PHE A 70 8.43 8.57 15.35
CA PHE A 70 7.94 7.45 14.57
C PHE A 70 8.39 6.09 15.12
N VAL A 71 7.42 5.20 15.29
CA VAL A 71 7.61 3.81 15.73
C VAL A 71 6.76 2.90 14.86
N ILE A 72 7.38 1.98 14.14
CA ILE A 72 6.65 0.92 13.44
C ILE A 72 6.17 -0.09 14.49
N LYS A 73 4.86 -0.22 14.64
CA LYS A 73 4.24 -1.22 15.53
C LYS A 73 4.06 -2.56 14.86
N THR A 74 3.88 -2.57 13.55
CA THR A 74 3.70 -3.79 12.76
C THR A 74 4.28 -3.58 11.37
N ILE A 75 4.99 -4.58 10.88
CA ILE A 75 5.48 -4.66 9.51
C ILE A 75 5.20 -6.06 8.97
N LEU A 76 4.45 -6.11 7.89
CA LEU A 76 4.13 -7.31 7.10
C LEU A 76 4.53 -7.03 5.64
N PRO A 77 4.56 -8.05 4.75
CA PRO A 77 5.09 -7.88 3.39
C PRO A 77 4.49 -6.71 2.60
N GLU A 78 3.21 -6.39 2.82
CA GLU A 78 2.52 -5.30 2.12
C GLU A 78 1.80 -4.35 3.09
N GLU A 79 2.01 -4.48 4.40
CA GLU A 79 1.28 -3.72 5.43
C GLU A 79 2.23 -3.13 6.48
N ILE A 80 2.03 -1.86 6.84
CA ILE A 80 2.76 -1.18 7.92
C ILE A 80 1.78 -0.44 8.82
N LEU A 81 1.92 -0.65 10.13
CA LEU A 81 1.33 0.19 11.17
C LEU A 81 2.41 1.10 11.76
N LEU A 82 2.26 2.40 11.57
CA LEU A 82 3.14 3.42 12.10
C LEU A 82 2.42 4.23 13.20
N GLU A 83 3.12 4.41 14.31
CA GLU A 83 2.75 5.33 15.39
C GLU A 83 3.69 6.53 15.45
N GLY A 84 3.17 7.66 15.92
CA GLY A 84 3.91 8.89 16.14
C GLY A 84 3.11 10.09 15.66
N LYS A 85 3.64 11.30 15.84
CA LYS A 85 2.95 12.52 15.37
C LYS A 85 3.13 12.66 13.87
N ILE A 86 2.05 12.52 13.11
CA ILE A 86 2.03 12.64 11.64
C ILE A 86 1.74 14.09 11.26
N ASP A 87 2.68 14.73 10.57
CA ASP A 87 2.55 16.11 10.10
C ASP A 87 2.18 16.16 8.61
N GLN A 88 2.69 15.22 7.79
CA GLN A 88 2.42 15.17 6.35
C GLN A 88 2.34 13.75 5.81
N VAL A 89 1.47 13.55 4.81
CA VAL A 89 1.38 12.33 3.99
C VAL A 89 1.37 12.78 2.53
N VAL A 90 2.40 12.39 1.77
CA VAL A 90 2.67 12.92 0.43
C VAL A 90 2.96 11.79 -0.54
N TYR A 91 2.30 11.79 -1.70
CA TYR A 91 2.70 10.95 -2.82
C TYR A 91 3.84 11.62 -3.61
N ILE A 92 4.91 10.88 -3.85
CA ILE A 92 6.00 11.29 -4.72
C ILE A 92 5.87 10.50 -6.01
N ASN A 93 5.55 11.19 -7.10
CA ASN A 93 5.57 10.59 -8.43
C ASN A 93 7.02 10.47 -8.89
N GLU A 94 7.40 9.30 -9.38
CA GLU A 94 8.54 9.22 -10.28
C GLU A 94 8.03 9.72 -11.64
N GLU A 95 8.31 10.99 -11.96
CA GLU A 95 8.25 11.41 -13.35
C GLU A 95 9.25 10.50 -14.09
N THR A 96 8.71 9.51 -14.81
CA THR A 96 9.47 8.80 -15.82
C THR A 96 9.92 9.89 -16.77
N GLY A 97 11.22 10.19 -16.76
CA GLY A 97 11.81 11.14 -17.68
C GLY A 97 11.23 10.88 -19.05
N GLY A 98 10.56 11.89 -19.60
CA GLY A 98 9.90 11.80 -20.88
C GLY A 98 10.86 11.19 -21.89
N SER A 99 10.46 10.08 -22.51
CA SER A 99 10.98 9.75 -23.82
C SER A 99 10.77 10.99 -24.69
N LYS A 100 11.88 11.63 -25.03
CA LYS A 100 11.99 12.26 -26.34
C LYS A 100 12.21 11.16 -27.37
#